data_AF-A0A2M7WPP0-F1
#
_entry.id   AF-A0A2M7WPP0-F1
#
_cell.length_a   1.000
_cell.length_b   1.000
_cell.length_c   1.000
_cell.angle_alpha   90.00
_cell.angle_beta   90.00
_cell.angle_gamma   90.00
#
_symmetry.space_group_name_H-M   'P 1'
#
loop_
_entity.id
_entity.type
_entity.pdbx_description
1 polymer ?
#
loop_
_entity_poly.entity_id
_entity_poly.type
_entity_poly.pdbx_seq_one_letter_code
_entity_poly.pdbx_strand_id
1 'polypeptide(L)'
;MCPDIFEKVTGVQLPARPAEVWGFRRFALKGEQYPALVKSRGGVVQGFVYSLPVQLWEKLDAFEGEQYKREPVMVWYEDGKSEPAMTYLFQPAFHHLLAGHDWDFESFLA
;
A
#
# COMPACT_ATOMS: atom_id res chain seq x y z
N MET A 1 -0.10 2.89 -2.81
CA MET A 1 -0.38 3.13 -4.24
C MET A 1 -0.21 4.62 -4.55
N CYS A 2 0.52 4.98 -5.61
CA CYS A 2 0.63 6.38 -6.04
C CYS A 2 -0.66 6.85 -6.74
N PRO A 3 -0.91 8.18 -6.85
CA PRO A 3 -2.14 8.71 -7.44
C PRO A 3 -2.42 8.20 -8.85
N ASP A 4 -1.40 8.08 -9.70
CA ASP A 4 -1.55 7.66 -11.10
C ASP A 4 -2.08 6.22 -11.23
N ILE A 5 -1.56 5.30 -10.42
CA ILE A 5 -2.05 3.90 -10.40
C ILE A 5 -3.45 3.88 -9.80
N PHE A 6 -3.68 4.64 -8.73
CA PHE A 6 -4.98 4.72 -8.09
C PHE A 6 -6.07 5.17 -9.07
N GLU A 7 -5.81 6.20 -9.86
CA GLU A 7 -6.72 6.67 -10.90
C GLU A 7 -6.92 5.62 -11.99
N LYS A 8 -5.85 4.97 -12.47
CA LYS A 8 -5.95 3.90 -13.49
C LYS A 8 -6.82 2.74 -13.02
N VAL A 9 -6.77 2.38 -11.74
CA VAL A 9 -7.55 1.26 -11.16
C VAL A 9 -9.00 1.67 -10.92
N THR A 10 -9.22 2.82 -10.29
CA THR A 10 -10.56 3.22 -9.86
C THR A 10 -11.37 3.93 -10.94
N GLY A 11 -10.68 4.56 -11.89
CA GLY A 11 -11.23 5.45 -12.92
C GLY A 11 -11.58 6.84 -12.40
N VAL A 12 -11.16 7.20 -11.17
CA VAL A 12 -11.46 8.49 -10.55
C VAL A 12 -10.24 9.07 -9.84
N GLN A 13 -10.09 10.39 -9.90
CA GLN A 13 -9.15 11.11 -9.05
C GLN A 13 -9.82 11.44 -7.72
N LEU A 14 -9.16 11.11 -6.62
CA LEU A 14 -9.62 11.39 -5.27
C LEU A 14 -8.56 12.16 -4.48
N PRO A 15 -8.97 12.98 -3.50
CA PRO A 15 -8.03 13.61 -2.59
C PRO A 15 -7.19 12.55 -1.87
N ALA A 16 -5.88 12.76 -1.90
CA ALA A 16 -4.88 11.92 -1.27
C ALA A 16 -4.17 12.73 -0.19
N ARG A 17 -4.12 12.22 1.04
CA ARG A 17 -3.42 12.86 2.15
C ARG A 17 -2.16 12.07 2.49
N PRO A 18 -0.96 12.71 2.49
CA PRO A 18 0.27 12.05 2.93
C PRO A 18 0.13 11.54 4.37
N ALA A 19 0.55 10.31 4.61
CA ALA A 19 0.52 9.69 5.93
C ALA A 19 1.59 8.61 6.05
N GLU A 20 1.84 8.20 7.28
CA GLU A 20 2.78 7.14 7.62
C GLU A 20 2.06 5.99 8.33
N VAL A 21 2.50 4.76 8.06
CA VAL A 21 2.05 3.57 8.78
C VAL A 21 3.24 2.91 9.46
N TRP A 22 3.09 2.62 10.75
CA TRP A 22 4.13 2.05 11.61
C TRP A 22 3.96 0.54 11.75
N GLY A 23 5.08 -0.18 11.93
CA GLY A 23 5.09 -1.64 12.03
C GLY A 23 5.08 -2.36 10.68
N PHE A 24 5.41 -1.66 9.59
CA PHE A 24 5.41 -2.21 8.24
C PHE A 24 6.66 -1.80 7.46
N ARG A 25 6.96 -2.56 6.40
CA ARG A 25 8.03 -2.25 5.44
C ARG A 25 7.60 -2.63 4.04
N ARG A 26 8.11 -1.91 3.03
CA ARG A 26 7.98 -2.26 1.61
C ARG A 26 9.14 -3.14 1.17
N PHE A 27 8.85 -4.31 0.63
CA PHE A 27 9.82 -5.20 0.02
C PHE A 27 9.58 -5.31 -1.48
N ALA A 28 10.66 -5.50 -2.23
CA ALA A 28 10.55 -5.77 -3.65
C ALA A 28 10.02 -7.19 -3.88
N LEU A 29 9.35 -7.40 -5.00
CA LEU A 29 8.89 -8.71 -5.45
C LEU A 29 9.77 -9.19 -6.61
N LYS A 30 10.01 -10.50 -6.70
CA LYS A 30 10.83 -11.11 -7.75
C LYS A 30 10.14 -10.94 -9.10
N GLY A 31 10.78 -10.23 -10.02
CA GLY A 31 10.28 -10.05 -11.39
C GLY A 31 9.14 -9.04 -11.51
N GLU A 32 8.81 -8.33 -10.44
CA GLU A 32 7.72 -7.37 -10.40
C GLU A 32 8.23 -5.97 -10.05
N GLN A 33 7.59 -4.96 -10.61
CA GLN A 33 7.96 -3.56 -10.36
C GLN A 33 7.24 -2.98 -9.14
N TYR A 34 6.16 -3.60 -8.68
CA TYR A 34 5.39 -3.13 -7.54
C TYR A 34 5.85 -3.74 -6.19
N PRO A 35 5.68 -3.03 -5.07
CA PRO A 35 6.13 -3.48 -3.75
C PRO A 35 5.13 -4.38 -3.06
N ALA A 36 5.63 -5.25 -2.19
CA ALA A 36 4.88 -5.90 -1.13
C ALA A 36 4.94 -5.09 0.18
N LEU A 37 3.79 -4.81 0.79
CA LEU A 37 3.71 -4.26 2.14
C LEU A 37 3.61 -5.39 3.17
N VAL A 38 4.63 -5.54 4.02
CA VAL A 38 4.71 -6.63 5.02
C VAL A 38 4.86 -6.07 6.43
N LYS A 39 4.39 -6.82 7.43
CA LYS A 39 4.61 -6.50 8.84
C LYS A 39 6.10 -6.56 9.17
N SER A 40 6.62 -5.51 9.80
CA SER A 40 8.03 -5.39 10.19
C SER A 40 8.16 -4.55 11.46
N ARG A 41 8.74 -5.13 12.51
CA ARG A 41 8.88 -4.44 13.80
C ARG A 41 9.77 -3.20 13.64
N GLY A 42 9.24 -2.03 14.02
CA GLY A 42 9.94 -0.76 13.93
C GLY A 42 10.07 -0.20 12.51
N GLY A 43 9.49 -0.87 11.50
CA GLY A 43 9.42 -0.33 10.14
C GLY A 43 8.38 0.80 10.06
N VAL A 44 8.62 1.76 9.18
CA VAL A 44 7.69 2.85 8.86
C VAL A 44 7.59 2.95 7.35
N VAL A 45 6.37 3.11 6.84
CA VAL A 45 6.11 3.30 5.42
C VAL A 45 5.32 4.59 5.22
N GLN A 46 5.90 5.49 4.43
CA GLN A 46 5.22 6.68 3.95
C GLN A 46 4.37 6.36 2.72
N GLY A 47 3.21 6.99 2.62
CA GLY A 47 2.28 6.82 1.52
C GLY A 47 1.14 7.83 1.56
N PHE A 48 0.03 7.45 0.94
CA PHE A 48 -1.16 8.29 0.82
C PHE A 48 -2.39 7.55 1.33
N VAL A 49 -3.26 8.29 2.01
CA VAL A 49 -4.59 7.86 2.43
C VAL A 49 -5.62 8.55 1.54
N TYR A 50 -6.51 7.76 0.95
CA TYR A 50 -7.57 8.23 0.07
C TYR A 50 -8.93 8.11 0.77
N SER A 51 -9.78 9.11 0.63
CA SER A 51 -11.17 9.03 1.09
C SER A 51 -12.05 8.35 0.03
N LEU A 52 -12.38 7.08 0.26
CA LEU A 52 -12.97 6.19 -0.76
C LEU A 52 -14.49 6.05 -0.64
N PRO A 53 -15.25 6.24 -1.73
CA PRO A 53 -16.61 5.72 -1.85
C PRO A 53 -16.62 4.19 -1.75
N VAL A 54 -17.65 3.62 -1.11
CA VAL A 54 -17.74 2.18 -0.86
C VAL A 54 -17.68 1.32 -2.13
N GLN A 55 -18.13 1.86 -3.26
CA GLN A 55 -18.20 1.16 -4.54
C GLN A 55 -16.82 0.94 -5.19
N LEU A 56 -15.78 1.65 -4.75
CA LEU A 56 -14.42 1.49 -5.30
C LEU A 56 -13.67 0.32 -4.67
N TRP A 57 -14.14 -0.19 -3.53
CA TRP A 57 -13.50 -1.31 -2.84
C TRP A 57 -13.40 -2.55 -3.70
N GLU A 58 -14.45 -2.91 -4.44
CA GLU A 58 -14.44 -4.10 -5.31
C GLU A 58 -13.40 -4.00 -6.42
N LYS A 59 -13.21 -2.80 -7.00
CA LYS A 59 -12.18 -2.57 -8.03
C LYS A 59 -10.78 -2.70 -7.46
N LEU A 60 -10.54 -2.15 -6.27
CA LEU A 60 -9.26 -2.23 -5.59
C LEU A 60 -8.95 -3.68 -5.17
N ASP A 61 -9.94 -4.39 -4.61
CA ASP A 61 -9.81 -5.79 -4.23
C ASP A 61 -9.49 -6.68 -5.44
N ALA A 62 -10.15 -6.43 -6.58
CA ALA A 62 -9.88 -7.17 -7.83
C ALA A 62 -8.49 -6.86 -8.41
N PHE A 63 -8.01 -5.62 -8.29
CA PHE A 63 -6.69 -5.22 -8.77
C PHE A 63 -5.55 -5.82 -7.94
N GLU A 64 -5.67 -5.78 -6.62
CA GLU A 64 -4.68 -6.32 -5.69
C GLU A 64 -4.64 -7.86 -5.73
N GLY A 65 -5.79 -8.48 -6.01
CA GLY A 65 -5.91 -9.91 -6.24
C GLY A 65 -5.65 -10.74 -4.98
N GLU A 66 -5.35 -12.03 -5.18
CA GLU A 66 -5.21 -12.98 -4.07
C GLU A 66 -3.92 -12.84 -3.27
N GLN A 67 -2.89 -12.16 -3.80
CA GLN A 67 -1.60 -12.04 -3.12
C GLN A 67 -1.65 -11.08 -1.94
N TYR A 68 -2.63 -10.18 -1.95
CA TYR A 68 -2.81 -9.16 -0.94
C TYR A 68 -4.13 -9.36 -0.21
N LYS A 69 -4.14 -8.99 1.06
CA LYS A 69 -5.33 -9.00 1.90
C LYS A 69 -5.58 -7.62 2.45
N ARG A 70 -6.82 -7.15 2.30
CA ARG A 70 -7.26 -5.89 2.91
C ARG A 70 -7.32 -6.05 4.42
N GLU A 71 -6.55 -5.24 5.14
CA GLU A 71 -6.42 -5.27 6.59
C GLU A 71 -6.48 -3.84 7.15
N PRO A 72 -7.09 -3.64 8.32
CA PRO A 72 -7.10 -2.33 8.98
C PRO A 72 -5.72 -2.02 9.58
N VAL A 73 -5.33 -0.75 9.47
CA VAL A 73 -4.10 -0.19 10.06
C VAL A 73 -4.38 1.18 10.67
N MET A 74 -3.54 1.59 11.62
CA MET A 74 -3.52 2.97 12.11
C MET A 74 -2.52 3.78 11.29
N VAL A 75 -2.99 4.86 10.67
CA VAL A 75 -2.15 5.81 9.92
C VAL A 75 -1.94 7.07 10.73
N TRP A 76 -0.80 7.73 10.53
CA TRP A 76 -0.39 8.95 11.22
C TRP A 76 -0.10 10.04 10.21
N TYR A 77 -0.63 11.23 10.45
CA TYR A 77 -0.45 12.40 9.60
C TYR A 77 0.60 13.35 10.18
N GLU A 78 1.13 14.24 9.35
CA GLU A 78 2.10 15.27 9.77
C GLU A 78 1.57 16.18 10.88
N ASP A 79 0.26 16.42 10.95
CA ASP A 79 -0.36 17.23 12.02
C ASP A 79 -0.50 16.47 13.36
N GLY A 80 0.09 15.28 13.46
CA GLY A 80 0.08 14.43 14.66
C GLY A 80 -1.25 13.68 14.88
N LYS A 81 -2.23 13.86 14.00
CA LYS A 81 -3.48 13.09 14.06
C LYS A 81 -3.27 11.68 13.54
N SER A 82 -4.12 10.77 13.99
CA SER A 82 -4.17 9.39 13.52
C SER A 82 -5.60 8.95 13.27
N GLU A 83 -5.81 8.08 12.30
CA GLU A 83 -7.10 7.45 12.07
C GLU A 83 -6.94 5.98 11.61
N PRO A 84 -7.97 5.14 11.79
CA PRO A 84 -7.98 3.83 11.16
C PRO A 84 -8.18 3.97 9.64
N ALA A 85 -7.38 3.26 8.87
CA ALA A 85 -7.51 3.13 7.43
C ALA A 85 -7.38 1.67 7.02
N MET A 86 -7.78 1.35 5.78
CA MET A 86 -7.53 0.04 5.20
C MET A 86 -6.30 0.08 4.31
N THR A 87 -5.52 -0.99 4.32
CA THR A 87 -4.40 -1.19 3.41
C THR A 87 -4.38 -2.62 2.89
N TYR A 88 -3.57 -2.89 1.87
CA TYR A 88 -3.38 -4.20 1.28
C TYR A 88 -2.05 -4.77 1.76
N LEU A 89 -2.12 -5.78 2.65
CA LEU A 89 -0.93 -6.46 3.16
C LEU A 89 -0.62 -7.68 2.30
N PHE A 90 0.65 -7.83 1.94
CA PHE A 90 1.10 -9.00 1.21
C PHE A 90 1.00 -10.24 2.10
N GLN A 91 0.36 -11.28 1.59
CA GLN A 91 0.01 -12.44 2.40
C GLN A 91 1.22 -13.35 2.67
N PRO A 92 1.37 -13.89 3.90
CA PRO A 92 2.47 -14.79 4.25
C PRO A 92 2.68 -15.99 3.31
N ALA A 93 1.60 -16.53 2.75
CA ALA A 93 1.64 -17.64 1.79
C ALA A 93 2.49 -17.31 0.54
N PHE A 94 2.54 -16.05 0.14
CA PHE A 94 3.26 -15.58 -1.05
C PHE A 94 4.65 -15.01 -0.75
N HIS A 95 5.12 -15.05 0.50
CA HIS A 95 6.44 -14.49 0.89
C HIS A 95 7.63 -15.07 0.13
N HIS A 96 7.48 -16.26 -0.47
CA HIS A 96 8.50 -16.85 -1.36
C HIS A 96 8.79 -15.99 -2.61
N LEU A 97 7.88 -15.07 -2.96
CA LEU A 97 8.01 -14.10 -4.05
C LEU A 97 8.78 -12.83 -3.66
N LEU A 98 9.05 -12.58 -2.36
CA LEU A 98 9.83 -11.42 -1.94
C LEU A 98 11.26 -11.50 -2.50
N ALA A 99 11.72 -10.44 -3.14
CA ALA A 99 13.13 -10.20 -3.38
C ALA A 99 13.74 -9.71 -2.07
N GLY A 100 14.85 -10.29 -1.61
CA GLY A 100 15.40 -10.10 -0.25
C GLY A 100 15.96 -8.70 0.05
N HIS A 101 15.46 -7.65 -0.59
CA HIS A 101 15.82 -6.25 -0.41
C HIS A 101 14.56 -5.37 -0.30
N ASP A 102 14.73 -4.22 0.33
CA ASP A 102 13.69 -3.21 0.44
C ASP A 102 13.35 -2.65 -0.94
N TRP A 103 12.08 -2.35 -1.17
CA TRP A 103 11.66 -1.74 -2.45
C TRP A 103 11.93 -0.25 -2.45
N ASP A 104 12.48 0.24 -3.56
CA ASP A 104 12.78 1.64 -3.78
C ASP A 104 11.73 2.30 -4.70
N PHE A 105 11.16 3.41 -4.24
CA PHE A 105 10.14 4.15 -4.97
C PHE A 105 10.73 4.92 -6.16
N GLU A 106 11.96 5.43 -6.06
CA GLU A 106 12.57 6.20 -7.13
C GLU A 106 12.86 5.31 -8.35
N SER A 107 13.39 4.11 -8.10
CA SER A 107 13.60 3.07 -9.11
C SER A 107 12.31 2.62 -9.83
N PHE A 108 11.14 2.83 -9.24
CA PHE A 108 9.85 2.50 -9.85
C PHE A 108 9.30 3.57 -10.79
N LEU A 109 9.70 4.84 -10.59
CA LEU A 109 9.24 5.97 -11.41
C LEU A 109 10.16 6.27 -12.61
N ALA A 110 11.38 5.69 -12.63
CA ALA A 110 12.38 5.87 -13.69
C ALA A 110 12.10 5.02 -14.93
#